data_AF-A4A6N9-F1
#
_entry.id   AF-A4A6N9-F1
#
_cell.length_a   1.000
_cell.length_b   1.000
_cell.length_c   1.000
_cell.angle_alpha   90.00
_cell.angle_beta   90.00
_cell.angle_gamma   90.00
#
_symmetry.space_group_name_H-M   'P 1'
#
loop_
_entity.id
_entity.type
_entity.pdbx_description
1 polymer ?
#
loop_
_entity_poly.entity_id
_entity_poly.type
_entity_poly.pdbx_seq_one_letter_code
_entity_poly.pdbx_strand_id
1 'polypeptide(L)'
;MADSPEREQRRADFLAQTARIPFAELQRYFAAGRLVLVSDDLDLIEVAVQLSEDNAPQFEAWLQDGLLGGVSDELATRWLVDEGMLWAVVADPWVLVQLRDAGAGAAAPDV
;
A
#
# COMPACT_ATOMS: atom_id res chain seq x y z
N MET A 1 -5.00 -22.15 -28.69
CA MET A 1 -5.70 -21.41 -27.61
C MET A 1 -4.69 -21.25 -26.48
N ALA A 2 -3.56 -20.56 -26.66
CA ALA A 2 -3.39 -19.11 -26.75
C ALA A 2 -3.74 -18.37 -25.44
N ASP A 3 -3.14 -18.82 -24.33
CA ASP A 3 -2.77 -17.89 -23.28
C ASP A 3 -1.38 -17.36 -23.62
N SER A 4 -1.33 -16.12 -24.11
CA SER A 4 -0.08 -15.50 -24.59
C SER A 4 0.79 -15.12 -23.39
N PRO A 5 2.09 -15.47 -23.37
CA PRO A 5 3.00 -15.18 -22.26
C PRO A 5 3.12 -13.69 -21.94
N GLU A 6 2.75 -12.80 -22.85
CA GLU A 6 2.68 -11.35 -22.63
C GLU A 6 1.60 -10.91 -21.62
N ARG A 7 0.52 -11.70 -21.44
CA ARG A 7 -0.52 -11.42 -20.44
C ARG A 7 -0.09 -11.88 -19.04
N GLU A 8 0.60 -13.02 -18.98
CA GLU A 8 1.26 -13.51 -17.75
C GLU A 8 2.39 -12.56 -17.33
N GLN A 9 3.21 -12.09 -18.28
CA GLN A 9 4.31 -11.15 -18.01
C GLN A 9 3.78 -9.81 -17.47
N ARG A 10 2.68 -9.26 -18.01
CA ARG A 10 2.06 -8.04 -17.44
C ARG A 10 1.44 -8.28 -16.08
N ARG A 11 0.88 -9.46 -15.81
CA ARG A 11 0.42 -9.84 -14.47
C ARG A 11 1.58 -9.97 -13.49
N ALA A 12 2.69 -10.58 -13.92
CA ALA A 12 3.91 -10.71 -13.14
C ALA A 12 4.59 -9.35 -12.89
N ASP A 13 4.54 -8.42 -13.84
CA ASP A 13 5.03 -7.04 -13.68
C ASP A 13 4.21 -6.27 -12.64
N PHE A 14 2.87 -6.39 -12.65
CA PHE A 14 2.02 -5.79 -11.60
C PHE A 14 2.18 -6.49 -10.25
N LEU A 15 2.39 -7.82 -10.22
CA LEU A 15 2.76 -8.57 -9.02
C LEU A 15 4.18 -8.22 -8.51
N ALA A 16 5.09 -7.78 -9.40
CA ALA A 16 6.41 -7.29 -9.05
C ALA A 16 6.39 -5.85 -8.52
N GLN A 17 5.34 -5.08 -8.82
CA GLN A 17 5.08 -3.74 -8.28
C GLN A 17 4.31 -3.75 -6.95
N THR A 18 3.74 -4.90 -6.57
CA THR A 18 3.05 -5.12 -5.29
C THR A 18 3.63 -6.34 -4.57
N ALA A 19 4.80 -6.17 -3.97
CA ALA A 19 5.45 -7.25 -3.24
C ALA A 19 4.80 -7.42 -1.86
N ARG A 20 4.32 -8.63 -1.56
CA ARG A 20 3.99 -9.01 -0.19
C ARG A 20 5.30 -9.20 0.57
N ILE A 21 5.59 -8.27 1.46
CA ILE A 21 6.83 -8.26 2.23
C ILE A 21 6.50 -8.30 3.72
N PRO A 22 7.24 -9.07 4.53
CA PRO A 22 7.03 -9.05 5.97
C PRO A 22 7.32 -7.64 6.50
N PHE A 23 6.53 -7.20 7.49
CA PHE A 23 6.75 -5.91 8.13
C PHE A 23 8.18 -5.75 8.72
N ALA A 24 8.84 -6.86 9.08
CA ALA A 24 10.24 -6.86 9.51
C ALA A 24 11.19 -6.16 8.52
N GLU A 25 11.01 -6.37 7.21
CA GLU A 25 11.80 -5.70 6.16
C GLU A 25 11.45 -4.22 6.01
N LEU A 26 10.23 -3.85 6.43
CA LEU A 26 9.70 -2.49 6.38
C LEU A 26 10.10 -1.66 7.61
N GLN A 27 10.56 -2.29 8.70
CA GLN A 27 11.00 -1.60 9.92
C GLN A 27 12.07 -0.53 9.64
N ARG A 28 12.96 -0.74 8.67
CA ARG A 28 13.96 0.26 8.28
C ARG A 28 13.33 1.54 7.72
N TYR A 29 12.26 1.41 6.95
CA TYR A 29 11.52 2.55 6.37
C TYR A 29 10.63 3.20 7.41
N PHE A 30 10.04 2.40 8.30
CA PHE A 30 9.31 2.87 9.48
C PHE A 30 10.20 3.73 10.38
N ALA A 31 11.38 3.23 10.74
CA ALA A 31 12.37 3.96 11.56
C ALA A 31 12.88 5.24 10.85
N ALA A 32 12.90 5.24 9.52
CA ALA A 32 13.23 6.42 8.72
C ALA A 32 12.07 7.42 8.59
N GLY A 33 10.87 7.09 9.08
CA GLY A 33 9.67 7.93 8.94
C GLY A 33 9.13 8.01 7.51
N ARG A 34 9.49 7.04 6.65
CA ARG A 34 9.12 6.98 5.23
C ARG A 34 8.03 5.95 4.93
N LEU A 35 7.48 5.33 5.96
CA LEU A 35 6.46 4.31 5.83
C LEU A 35 5.08 4.94 6.04
N VAL A 36 4.22 4.78 5.04
CA VAL A 36 2.84 5.29 5.07
C VAL A 36 1.90 4.10 5.00
N LEU A 37 1.08 3.94 6.02
CA LEU A 37 -0.02 3.00 6.04
C LEU A 37 -1.19 3.57 5.27
N VAL A 38 -1.69 2.79 4.32
CA VAL A 38 -2.90 3.04 3.56
C VAL A 38 -3.98 2.10 4.11
N SER A 39 -5.14 2.66 4.44
CA SER A 39 -6.33 1.88 4.82
C SER A 39 -6.79 0.97 3.68
N ASP A 40 -7.49 -0.12 4.00
CA ASP A 40 -8.13 -1.00 3.01
C ASP A 40 -9.25 -0.30 2.22
N ASP A 41 -9.84 0.75 2.80
CA ASP A 41 -10.79 1.64 2.12
C ASP A 41 -10.19 2.42 0.94
N LEU A 42 -8.86 2.49 0.83
CA LEU A 42 -8.18 3.20 -0.25
C LEU A 42 -7.46 2.25 -1.20
N ASP A 43 -7.53 2.54 -2.49
CA ASP A 43 -6.84 1.71 -3.48
C ASP A 43 -5.36 2.13 -3.61
N LEU A 44 -4.44 1.18 -3.45
CA LEU A 44 -3.00 1.41 -3.62
C LEU A 44 -2.66 2.01 -4.99
N ILE A 45 -3.42 1.64 -6.04
CA ILE A 45 -3.24 2.19 -7.38
C ILE A 45 -3.69 3.65 -7.42
N GLU A 46 -4.79 3.99 -6.76
CA GLU A 46 -5.25 5.38 -6.68
C GLU A 46 -4.20 6.26 -5.98
N VAL A 47 -3.65 5.81 -4.85
CA VAL A 47 -2.55 6.52 -4.16
C VAL A 47 -1.34 6.69 -5.06
N ALA A 48 -0.95 5.64 -5.80
CA ALA A 48 0.19 5.70 -6.71
C ALA A 48 -0.02 6.68 -7.87
N VAL A 49 -1.25 6.76 -8.41
CA VAL A 49 -1.63 7.74 -9.45
C VAL A 49 -1.57 9.15 -8.88
N GLN A 50 -2.22 9.41 -7.74
CA GLN A 50 -2.20 10.74 -7.11
C GLN A 50 -0.78 11.18 -6.73
N LEU A 51 0.07 10.25 -6.32
CA LEU A 51 1.47 10.53 -6.02
C LEU A 51 2.27 10.84 -7.29
N SER A 52 1.98 10.16 -8.40
CA SER A 52 2.60 10.43 -9.71
C SER A 52 2.16 11.77 -10.29
N GLU A 53 0.96 12.22 -9.96
CA GLU A 53 0.42 13.54 -10.33
C GLU A 53 0.84 14.66 -9.37
N ASP A 54 1.68 14.36 -8.36
CA ASP A 54 2.11 15.30 -7.31
C ASP A 54 0.91 15.97 -6.60
N ASN A 55 -0.18 15.21 -6.42
CA ASN A 55 -1.44 15.72 -5.91
C ASN A 55 -1.47 15.79 -4.38
N ALA A 56 -0.60 16.66 -3.84
CA ALA A 56 -0.50 16.99 -2.42
C ALA A 56 -1.85 17.27 -1.72
N PRO A 57 -2.82 18.01 -2.29
CA PRO A 57 -4.08 18.29 -1.59
C PRO A 57 -4.92 17.02 -1.34
N GLN A 58 -4.86 16.04 -2.23
CA GLN A 58 -5.57 14.77 -2.05
C GLN A 58 -4.93 13.95 -0.92
N PHE A 59 -3.59 13.96 -0.85
CA PHE A 59 -2.86 13.34 0.26
C PHE A 59 -3.17 13.98 1.62
N GLU A 60 -3.26 15.31 1.68
CA GLU A 60 -3.68 16.00 2.89
C GLU A 60 -5.11 15.62 3.31
N ALA A 61 -6.04 15.53 2.35
CA ALA A 61 -7.41 15.11 2.63
C ALA A 61 -7.45 13.71 3.24
N TRP A 62 -6.73 12.73 2.66
CA TRP A 62 -6.67 11.38 3.19
C TRP A 62 -5.99 11.29 4.56
N LEU A 63 -4.98 12.12 4.82
CA LEU A 63 -4.34 12.19 6.13
C LEU A 63 -5.28 12.79 7.19
N GLN A 64 -6.10 13.77 6.81
CA GLN A 64 -7.14 14.35 7.69
C GLN A 64 -8.29 13.36 7.95
N ASP A 65 -8.67 12.58 6.94
CA ASP A 65 -9.73 11.57 7.03
C ASP A 65 -9.26 10.31 7.80
N GLY A 66 -7.95 10.18 8.05
CA GLY A 66 -7.35 9.02 8.71
C GLY A 66 -7.24 7.79 7.79
N LEU A 67 -7.40 7.98 6.48
CA LEU A 67 -7.25 6.94 5.47
C LEU A 67 -5.79 6.69 5.09
N LEU A 68 -4.96 7.72 5.22
CA LEU A 68 -3.50 7.63 5.18
C LEU A 68 -2.93 7.99 6.55
N GLY A 69 -1.90 7.27 6.98
CA GLY A 69 -1.27 7.56 8.27
C GLY A 69 0.06 6.88 8.47
N GLY A 70 0.72 7.19 9.58
CA GLY A 70 1.86 6.41 10.05
C GLY A 70 1.41 5.09 10.64
N VAL A 71 2.26 4.07 10.57
CA VAL A 71 2.04 2.83 11.31
C VAL A 71 2.22 3.13 12.81
N SER A 72 1.23 2.84 13.65
CA SER A 72 1.40 2.92 15.10
C SER A 72 2.33 1.81 15.60
N ASP A 73 3.11 2.10 16.64
CA ASP A 73 3.97 1.13 17.33
C ASP A 73 3.24 -0.16 17.75
N GLU A 74 1.98 -0.05 18.17
CA GLU A 74 1.15 -1.21 18.51
C GLU A 74 0.83 -2.12 17.30
N LEU A 75 0.47 -1.53 16.15
CA LEU A 75 0.25 -2.25 14.89
C LEU A 75 1.55 -2.84 14.34
N ALA A 76 2.64 -2.07 14.37
CA ALA A 76 3.97 -2.53 13.99
C ALA A 76 4.37 -3.79 14.78
N THR A 77 4.20 -3.76 16.10
CA THR A 77 4.50 -4.90 16.97
C THR A 77 3.62 -6.09 16.64
N ARG A 78 2.33 -5.88 16.40
CA ARG A 78 1.40 -6.95 16.03
C ARG A 78 1.81 -7.63 14.73
N TRP A 79 2.13 -6.88 13.69
CA TRP A 79 2.55 -7.46 12.41
C TRP A 79 3.89 -8.18 12.47
N LEU A 80 4.80 -7.74 13.34
CA LEU A 80 6.04 -8.47 13.61
C LEU A 80 5.76 -9.83 14.26
N VAL A 81 4.84 -9.87 15.23
CA VAL A 81 4.50 -11.10 15.97
C VAL A 81 3.68 -12.07 15.12
N ASP A 82 2.72 -11.56 14.34
CA ASP A 82 1.86 -12.36 13.45
C ASP A 82 2.56 -12.76 12.13
N GLU A 83 3.83 -12.38 11.92
CA GLU A 83 4.53 -12.50 10.63
C GLU A 83 3.65 -11.99 9.46
N GLY A 84 2.95 -10.90 9.72
CA GLY A 84 1.92 -10.33 8.86
C GLY A 84 2.52 -9.93 7.52
N MET A 85 2.05 -10.56 6.45
CA MET A 85 2.46 -10.26 5.09
C MET A 85 1.69 -9.04 4.58
N LEU A 86 2.35 -7.90 4.54
CA LEU A 86 1.80 -6.63 4.08
C LEU A 86 2.08 -6.42 2.60
N TRP A 87 1.17 -5.71 1.94
CA TRP A 87 1.39 -5.25 0.59
C TRP A 87 2.20 -3.96 0.67
N ALA A 88 3.36 -3.91 0.02
CA ALA A 88 4.19 -2.71 -0.02
C ALA A 88 4.41 -2.24 -1.45
N VAL A 89 4.29 -0.92 -1.65
CA VAL A 89 4.58 -0.22 -2.90
C VAL A 89 5.63 0.84 -2.61
N VAL A 90 6.75 0.78 -3.32
CA VAL A 90 7.82 1.77 -3.20
C VAL A 90 7.54 2.90 -4.18
N ALA A 91 7.41 4.10 -3.65
CA ALA A 91 7.24 5.31 -4.44
C ALA A 91 8.20 6.38 -3.93
N ASP A 92 9.36 6.46 -4.57
CA ASP A 92 10.52 7.21 -4.07
C ASP A 92 10.14 8.66 -3.70
N PRO A 93 10.49 9.15 -2.49
CA PRO A 93 11.27 8.48 -1.43
C PRO A 93 10.46 7.66 -0.39
N TRP A 94 9.15 7.50 -0.57
CA TRP A 94 8.20 6.89 0.37
C TRP A 94 7.92 5.41 0.10
N VAL A 95 7.43 4.70 1.11
CA VAL A 95 6.92 3.32 0.99
C VAL A 95 5.50 3.26 1.53
N LEU A 96 4.56 3.00 0.63
CA LEU A 96 3.15 2.80 0.94
C LEU A 96 2.95 1.34 1.34
N VAL A 97 2.25 1.10 2.44
CA VAL A 97 1.92 -0.26 2.89
C VAL A 97 0.44 -0.40 3.18
N GLN A 98 -0.11 -1.57 2.91
CA GLN A 98 -1.52 -1.87 3.17
C GLN A 98 -1.66 -3.26 3.79
N LEU A 99 -2.49 -3.33 4.83
CA LEU A 99 -3.02 -4.57 5.35
C LEU A 99 -4.12 -5.05 4.41
N ARG A 100 -3.88 -6.12 3.67
CA ARG A 100 -4.94 -6.77 2.91
C ARG A 100 -5.67 -7.73 3.84
N ASP A 101 -6.61 -7.21 4.62
CA ASP A 101 -7.64 -8.07 5.19
C ASP A 101 -8.57 -8.47 4.04
N ALA A 102 -8.73 -9.77 3.81
CA ALA A 102 -9.52 -10.24 2.69
C ALA A 102 -11.02 -10.04 2.98
N GLY A 103 -11.49 -8.80 2.83
CA GLY A 103 -12.90 -8.47 2.68
C GLY A 103 -13.32 -7.16 3.31
N ALA A 104 -13.26 -6.05 2.56
CA ALA A 104 -14.43 -5.20 2.26
C ALA A 104 -14.14 -3.91 1.45
N GLY A 105 -13.09 -3.80 0.65
CA GLY A 105 -12.96 -2.72 -0.36
C GLY A 105 -13.89 -2.85 -1.59
N ALA A 106 -15.21 -2.79 -1.39
CA ALA A 106 -16.20 -2.55 -2.45
C ALA A 106 -17.17 -1.44 -1.99
N ALA A 107 -16.63 -0.24 -1.82
CA ALA A 107 -17.44 0.97 -1.69
C ALA A 107 -16.88 2.02 -2.64
N ALA A 108 -17.47 2.09 -3.83
CA ALA A 108 -17.37 3.27 -4.67
C ALA A 108 -17.95 4.47 -3.91
N PRO A 109 -17.24 5.61 -3.78
CA PRO A 109 -17.90 6.86 -3.50
C PRO A 109 -18.43 7.42 -4.83
N ASP A 110 -19.74 7.30 -5.03
CA ASP A 110 -20.49 8.16 -5.96
C ASP A 110 -20.78 9.48 -5.22
N VAL A 111 -20.29 10.60 -5.78
CA VAL A 111 -20.83 11.95 -5.54
C VAL A 111 -20.67 12.82 -6.77
#